data_AF-A0A2E0UGJ5-F1
#
_entry.id   AF-A0A2E0UGJ5-F1
#
_cell.length_a   1.000
_cell.length_b   1.000
_cell.length_c   1.000
_cell.angle_alpha   90.00
_cell.angle_beta   90.00
_cell.angle_gamma   90.00
#
_symmetry.space_group_name_H-M   'P 1'
#
loop_
_entity.id
_entity.type
_entity.pdbx_description
1 polymer ?
#
loop_
_entity_poly.entity_id
_entity_poly.type
_entity_poly.pdbx_seq_one_letter_code
_entity_poly.pdbx_strand_id
1 'polypeptide(L)'
;MHPPVRTWPEDSKESIAFRSVEGVPTVEPNDRNRLGYYVFLYLEGQYESLKQAVRIAQARLLVPESEAYTTIKNALVSEGLEVNE
;
A
#
# COMPACT_ATOMS: atom_id res chain seq x y z
N MET A 1 -0.90 20.78 20.55
CA MET A 1 -1.91 20.41 19.53
C MET A 1 -1.18 19.61 18.48
N HIS A 2 -1.56 18.35 18.26
CA HIS A 2 -1.10 17.64 17.08
C HIS A 2 -1.76 18.29 15.85
N PRO A 3 -1.05 18.46 14.73
CA PRO A 3 -1.70 18.90 13.50
C PRO A 3 -2.83 17.92 13.17
N PRO A 4 -3.97 18.41 12.64
CA PRO A 4 -5.03 17.52 12.21
C PRO A 4 -4.45 16.51 11.21
N VAL A 5 -4.78 15.24 11.41
CA VAL A 5 -4.41 14.19 10.45
C VAL A 5 -4.99 14.60 9.11
N ARG A 6 -4.14 14.68 8.08
CA ARG A 6 -4.56 15.03 6.73
C ARG A 6 -5.55 13.97 6.24
N THR A 7 -6.78 14.37 5.98
CA THR A 7 -7.81 13.53 5.38
C THR A 7 -7.77 13.69 3.86
N TRP A 8 -7.89 12.58 3.15
CA TRP A 8 -7.93 12.56 1.69
C TRP A 8 -9.34 12.19 1.22
N PRO A 9 -9.76 12.59 0.00
CA PRO A 9 -10.99 12.09 -0.61
C PRO A 9 -10.99 10.56 -0.65
N GLU A 10 -12.13 9.91 -0.48
CA GLU A 10 -12.21 8.44 -0.38
C GLU A 10 -11.77 7.72 -1.66
N ASP A 11 -11.93 8.38 -2.80
CA ASP A 11 -11.57 7.92 -4.14
C ASP A 11 -10.16 8.36 -4.58
N SER A 12 -9.43 9.08 -3.71
CA SER A 12 -8.06 9.49 -4.03
C SER A 12 -7.12 8.28 -4.00
N LYS A 13 -6.05 8.36 -4.80
CA LYS A 13 -5.01 7.31 -4.83
C LYS A 13 -4.35 7.12 -3.48
N GLU A 14 -4.21 8.18 -2.67
CA GLU A 14 -3.74 8.09 -1.30
C GLU A 14 -4.67 7.21 -0.46
N SER A 15 -5.97 7.53 -0.42
CA SER A 15 -6.94 6.73 0.34
C SER A 15 -6.95 5.27 -0.09
N ILE A 16 -6.99 5.02 -1.40
CA ILE A 16 -6.96 3.66 -1.96
C ILE A 16 -5.67 2.94 -1.56
N ALA A 17 -4.50 3.57 -1.69
CA ALA A 17 -3.22 2.97 -1.34
C ALA A 17 -3.14 2.59 0.14
N PHE A 18 -3.53 3.50 1.05
CA PHE A 18 -3.50 3.23 2.48
C PHE A 18 -4.55 2.19 2.91
N ARG A 19 -5.74 2.17 2.30
CA ARG A 19 -6.73 1.10 2.52
C ARG A 19 -6.24 -0.26 2.04
N SER A 20 -5.57 -0.29 0.87
CA SER A 20 -5.12 -1.56 0.25
C SER A 20 -4.14 -2.36 1.11
N VAL A 21 -3.47 -1.71 2.07
CA VAL A 21 -2.48 -2.34 2.96
C VAL A 21 -3.03 -2.67 4.34
N GLU A 22 -4.27 -2.29 4.68
CA GLU A 22 -4.84 -2.47 6.03
C GLU A 22 -4.84 -3.93 6.49
N GLY A 23 -5.06 -4.87 5.57
CA GLY A 23 -5.06 -6.32 5.83
C GLY A 23 -3.67 -6.96 5.91
N VAL A 24 -2.59 -6.22 5.69
CA VAL A 24 -1.22 -6.79 5.71
C VAL A 24 -0.68 -6.82 7.15
N PRO A 25 -0.35 -8.01 7.70
CA PRO A 25 0.18 -8.10 9.05
C PRO A 25 1.66 -7.67 9.09
N THR A 26 1.93 -6.63 9.89
CA THR A 26 3.27 -6.06 10.08
C THR A 26 3.66 -6.01 11.55
N VAL A 27 4.96 -5.89 11.83
CA VAL A 27 5.47 -5.81 13.21
C VAL A 27 4.99 -4.54 13.91
N GLU A 28 5.02 -3.38 13.23
CA GLU A 28 4.49 -2.13 13.75
C GLU A 28 3.53 -1.45 12.75
N PRO A 29 2.62 -0.59 13.22
CA PRO A 29 1.74 0.19 12.33
C PRO A 29 2.50 1.04 11.30
N ASN A 30 3.70 1.50 11.64
CA ASN A 30 4.51 2.32 10.76
C ASN A 30 5.08 1.52 9.56
N ASP A 31 5.30 0.21 9.71
CA ASP A 31 5.68 -0.66 8.58
C ASP A 31 4.54 -0.74 7.55
N ARG A 32 3.29 -0.81 8.02
CA ARG A 32 2.11 -0.77 7.16
C ARG A 32 1.90 0.59 6.51
N ASN A 33 2.13 1.68 7.25
CA ASN A 33 2.12 3.03 6.65
C ASN A 33 3.18 3.18 5.56
N ARG A 34 4.36 2.58 5.76
CA ARG A 34 5.41 2.55 4.75
C ARG A 34 4.96 1.80 3.50
N LEU A 35 4.30 0.64 3.64
CA LEU A 35 3.69 -0.05 2.50
C LEU A 35 2.70 0.86 1.76
N GLY A 36 1.77 1.49 2.49
CA GLY A 36 0.78 2.39 1.89
C GLY A 36 1.41 3.53 1.09
N TYR A 37 2.49 4.11 1.60
CA TYR A 37 3.24 5.15 0.90
C TYR A 37 3.88 4.65 -0.41
N TYR A 38 4.53 3.48 -0.42
CA TYR A 38 5.13 2.94 -1.65
C TYR A 38 4.09 2.46 -2.65
N VAL A 39 2.94 1.96 -2.19
CA VAL A 39 1.79 1.65 -3.05
C VAL A 39 1.25 2.93 -3.68
N PHE A 40 1.12 4.02 -2.92
CA PHE A 40 0.72 5.32 -3.45
C PHE A 40 1.68 5.80 -4.55
N LEU A 41 2.99 5.71 -4.31
CA LEU A 41 4.00 6.06 -5.32
C LEU A 41 3.88 5.20 -6.60
N TYR A 42 3.53 3.92 -6.46
CA TYR A 42 3.21 3.06 -7.59
C TYR A 42 1.97 3.55 -8.35
N LEU A 43 0.88 3.91 -7.66
CA LEU A 43 -0.32 4.46 -8.29
C LEU A 43 -0.06 5.81 -8.98
N GLU A 44 0.95 6.55 -8.54
CA GLU A 44 1.45 7.77 -9.18
C GLU A 44 2.43 7.51 -10.34
N GLY A 45 2.71 6.25 -10.66
CA GLY A 45 3.61 5.86 -11.76
C GLY A 45 5.10 6.04 -11.46
N GLN A 46 5.48 6.19 -10.19
CA GLN A 46 6.89 6.30 -9.77
C GLN A 46 7.60 4.94 -9.71
N TYR A 47 6.84 3.84 -9.73
CA TYR A 47 7.34 2.46 -9.82
C TYR A 47 6.70 1.73 -10.98
N GLU A 48 7.46 0.85 -11.63
CA GLU A 48 7.03 0.13 -12.82
C GLU A 48 6.03 -0.98 -12.49
N SER A 49 6.11 -1.55 -11.28
CA SER A 49 5.20 -2.58 -10.82
C SER A 49 4.89 -2.53 -9.32
N LEU A 50 3.76 -3.12 -8.93
CA LEU A 50 3.38 -3.24 -7.52
C LEU A 50 4.41 -4.07 -6.74
N LYS A 51 4.96 -5.11 -7.37
CA LYS A 51 5.98 -5.96 -6.75
C LYS A 51 7.24 -5.18 -6.40
N GLN A 52 7.65 -4.25 -7.27
CA GLN A 52 8.75 -3.34 -7.00
C GLN A 52 8.44 -2.46 -5.78
N ALA A 53 7.24 -1.86 -5.71
CA ALA A 53 6.84 -1.02 -4.59
C ALA A 53 6.82 -1.78 -3.24
N VAL A 54 6.25 -2.99 -3.21
CA VAL A 54 6.22 -3.84 -1.99
C VAL A 54 7.63 -4.17 -1.51
N ARG A 55 8.53 -4.53 -2.44
CA ARG A 55 9.92 -4.86 -2.13
C ARG A 55 10.70 -3.66 -1.60
N ILE A 56 10.59 -2.50 -2.25
CA ILE A 56 11.32 -1.27 -1.85
C ILE A 56 10.77 -0.71 -0.54
N ALA A 57 9.50 -0.98 -0.20
CA ALA A 57 8.94 -0.59 1.08
C ALA A 57 9.73 -1.13 2.27
N GLN A 58 10.41 -2.28 2.16
CA GLN A 58 11.25 -2.84 3.23
C GLN A 58 10.49 -2.86 4.57
N ALA A 59 9.20 -3.20 4.52
CA ALA A 59 8.35 -3.29 5.69
C ALA A 59 8.66 -4.59 6.44
N ARG A 60 8.67 -4.55 7.78
CA ARG A 60 8.79 -5.75 8.59
C ARG A 60 7.46 -6.51 8.59
N LEU A 61 7.33 -7.42 7.64
CA LEU A 61 6.15 -8.28 7.46
C LEU A 61 6.17 -9.45 8.45
N LEU A 62 4.98 -9.86 8.90
CA LEU A 62 4.76 -11.09 9.66
C LEU A 62 4.36 -12.27 8.76
N VAL A 63 4.27 -12.02 7.45
CA VAL A 63 3.96 -12.98 6.38
C VAL A 63 5.02 -12.88 5.28
N PRO A 64 5.13 -13.88 4.38
CA PRO A 64 5.98 -13.77 3.20
C PRO A 64 5.63 -12.55 2.34
N GLU A 65 6.63 -11.94 1.70
CA GLU A 65 6.44 -10.79 0.78
C GLU A 65 5.43 -11.09 -0.33
N SER A 66 5.41 -12.32 -0.84
CA SER A 66 4.45 -12.77 -1.85
C SER A 66 3.01 -12.73 -1.37
N GLU A 67 2.76 -13.06 -0.10
CA GLU A 67 1.43 -13.04 0.50
C GLU A 67 0.94 -11.60 0.75
N ALA A 68 1.85 -10.73 1.20
CA ALA A 68 1.58 -9.30 1.30
C ALA A 68 1.26 -8.70 -0.08
N TYR A 69 2.05 -9.03 -1.11
CA TYR A 69 1.77 -8.63 -2.49
C TYR A 69 0.39 -9.09 -2.97
N THR A 70 0.02 -10.36 -2.77
CA THR A 70 -1.29 -10.87 -3.17
C THR A 70 -2.43 -10.17 -2.44
N THR A 71 -2.27 -9.92 -1.14
CA THR A 71 -3.25 -9.17 -0.35
C THR A 71 -3.49 -7.77 -0.92
N ILE A 72 -2.40 -7.03 -1.17
CA ILE A 72 -2.46 -5.67 -1.71
C ILE A 72 -3.03 -5.67 -3.13
N LYS A 73 -2.56 -6.59 -4.00
CA LYS A 73 -3.06 -6.74 -5.37
C LYS A 73 -4.57 -6.96 -5.39
N ASN A 74 -5.07 -7.88 -4.57
CA ASN A 74 -6.50 -8.18 -4.50
C ASN A 74 -7.31 -6.97 -4.03
N ALA A 75 -6.82 -6.23 -3.05
CA ALA A 75 -7.46 -5.01 -2.57
C ALA A 75 -7.52 -3.92 -3.67
N LEU A 76 -6.41 -3.68 -4.39
CA LEU A 76 -6.39 -2.72 -5.51
C LEU A 76 -7.31 -3.13 -6.66
N VAL A 77 -7.35 -4.42 -7.00
CA VAL A 77 -8.27 -4.96 -8.02
C VAL A 77 -9.74 -4.80 -7.59
N SER A 78 -10.05 -4.96 -6.30
CA SER A 78 -11.42 -4.74 -5.79
C SER A 78 -11.87 -3.27 -5.85
N GLU A 79 -10.91 -2.34 -5.89
CA GLU A 79 -11.12 -0.91 -6.12
C GLU A 79 -11.16 -0.57 -7.64
N GLY A 80 -11.14 -1.58 -8.51
CA GLY A 80 -11.24 -1.42 -9.96
C GLY A 80 -9.93 -1.05 -10.67
N LEU A 81 -8.79 -1.17 -10.01
CA LEU A 81 -7.48 -0.84 -10.58
C LEU A 81 -6.83 -2.04 -11.29
N GLU A 82 -6.21 -1.78 -12.44
CA GLU A 82 -5.33 -2.75 -13.10
C GLU A 82 -3.94 -2.72 -12.44
N VAL A 83 -3.44 -3.91 -12.08
CA VAL A 83 -2.14 -4.06 -11.39
C VAL A 83 -1.15 -4.75 -12.32
N ASN A 84 -0.04 -4.06 -12.59
CA ASN A 84 1.08 -4.59 -13.37
C ASN A 84 2.00 -5.45 -12.48
N GLU A 85 2.55 -6.52 -13.06
CA GLU A 85 3.42 -7.50 -12.37
C GLU A 85 4.88 -7.04 -12.26
#